data_AF-A0A6A4S4B4-F1
#
_entry.id   AF-A0A6A4S4B4-F1
#
_cell.length_a   1.000
_cell.length_b   1.000
_cell.length_c   1.000
_cell.angle_alpha   90.00
_cell.angle_beta   90.00
_cell.angle_gamma   90.00
#
_symmetry.space_group_name_H-M   'P 1'
#
loop_
_entity.id
_entity.type
_entity.pdbx_description
1 polymer ?
#
loop_
_entity_poly.entity_id
_entity_poly.type
_entity_poly.pdbx_seq_one_letter_code
_entity_poly.pdbx_strand_id
1 'polypeptide(L)'
;MNPTLKDSGEKSQNTAEKCDVEVEPTSKRKTKQSRRLDGHTVMSSTGERSKQTMETFRTSIFYAVLDTMLSELNRRFAKPNCEIMLGIQALNPSSNTFCQEEALFAFASIYECNTDDLKHEVYQMKRILERKVKSGIQKPSSIVELTKIIEPFKEVFHELFRLCKIDIAILVSTASCERSFSTLKLIKTHLRSTMDDDRLSSLGILSVESRRAKSLDLNEFVKQFAANHNNRRIRLL
;
A
#
# COMPACT_ATOMS: atom_id res chain seq x y z
N MET A 1 -4.60 30.26 16.54
CA MET A 1 -4.11 31.52 17.14
C MET A 1 -5.28 32.12 17.87
N ASN A 2 -5.15 32.29 19.19
CA ASN A 2 -6.22 32.78 20.06
C ASN A 2 -6.79 34.11 19.52
N PRO A 3 -8.09 34.18 19.17
CA PRO A 3 -8.71 35.40 18.63
C PRO A 3 -8.67 36.57 19.62
N THR A 4 -8.41 36.31 20.91
CA THR A 4 -8.35 37.28 21.99
C THR A 4 -7.18 38.26 21.92
N LEU A 5 -6.04 37.89 21.34
CA LEU A 5 -4.85 38.79 21.30
C LEU A 5 -4.96 39.87 20.23
N LYS A 6 -5.68 39.61 19.13
CA LYS A 6 -5.86 40.57 18.05
C LYS A 6 -6.91 41.62 18.42
N ASP A 7 -7.97 41.16 19.08
CA ASP A 7 -9.06 41.98 19.59
C ASP A 7 -8.60 42.93 20.72
N SER A 8 -7.59 42.54 21.51
CA SER A 8 -7.01 43.40 22.54
C SER A 8 -6.22 44.59 21.99
N GLY A 9 -5.55 44.42 20.84
CA GLY A 9 -4.80 45.51 20.19
C GLY A 9 -5.71 46.56 19.57
N GLU A 10 -6.78 46.10 18.89
CA GLU A 10 -7.79 46.96 18.26
C GLU A 10 -8.60 47.74 19.31
N LYS A 11 -8.97 47.11 20.43
CA LYS A 11 -9.63 47.77 21.58
C LYS A 11 -8.75 48.83 22.24
N SER A 12 -7.44 48.61 22.29
CA SER A 12 -6.49 49.56 22.89
C SER A 12 -6.32 50.82 22.04
N GLN A 13 -6.27 50.66 20.72
CA GLN A 13 -6.18 51.80 19.78
C GLN A 13 -7.47 52.64 19.77
N ASN A 14 -8.63 51.98 19.78
CA ASN A 14 -9.94 52.64 19.79
C ASN A 14 -10.23 53.39 21.12
N THR A 15 -9.62 52.96 22.23
CA THR A 15 -9.73 53.66 23.53
C THR A 15 -8.82 54.89 23.59
N ALA A 16 -7.64 54.84 22.95
CA ALA A 16 -6.70 55.97 22.93
C ALA A 16 -7.16 57.11 22.00
N GLU A 17 -7.81 56.77 20.88
CA GLU A 17 -8.41 57.73 19.94
C GLU A 17 -9.58 58.51 20.59
N LYS A 18 -10.29 57.89 21.54
CA LYS A 18 -11.31 58.55 22.37
C LYS A 18 -10.77 59.50 23.43
N CYS A 19 -9.46 59.44 23.73
CA CYS A 19 -8.82 60.24 24.77
C CYS A 19 -7.89 61.33 24.21
N ASP A 20 -7.94 61.62 22.91
CA ASP A 20 -7.08 62.62 22.23
C ASP A 20 -5.57 62.39 22.49
N VAL A 21 -5.17 61.13 22.63
CA VAL A 21 -3.75 60.73 22.74
C VAL A 21 -3.29 60.24 21.38
N GLU A 22 -2.30 60.91 20.82
CA GLU A 22 -1.67 60.55 19.55
C GLU A 22 -0.94 59.20 19.70
N VAL A 23 -1.50 58.14 19.13
CA VAL A 23 -0.89 56.80 19.13
C VAL A 23 -0.22 56.54 17.79
N GLU A 24 1.09 56.77 17.75
CA GLU A 24 1.93 56.29 16.67
C GLU A 24 1.89 54.76 16.59
N PRO A 25 1.51 54.14 15.45
CA PRO A 25 1.47 52.69 15.34
C PRO A 25 2.89 52.12 15.40
N THR A 26 3.28 51.60 16.55
CA THR A 26 4.59 50.95 16.71
C THR A 26 4.71 49.80 15.72
N SER A 27 5.68 49.91 14.81
CA SER A 27 5.94 48.87 13.81
C SER A 27 6.17 47.52 14.49
N LYS A 28 5.59 46.45 13.93
CA LYS A 28 5.82 45.10 14.44
C LYS A 28 7.32 44.82 14.53
N ARG A 29 7.78 44.36 15.69
CA ARG A 29 9.18 44.00 15.94
C ARG A 29 9.68 43.08 14.82
N LYS A 30 10.61 43.58 14.00
CA LYS A 30 11.28 42.77 12.97
C LYS A 30 12.18 41.75 13.67
N THR A 31 11.81 40.48 13.59
CA THR A 31 12.65 39.37 14.04
C THR A 31 13.87 39.27 13.12
N LYS A 32 15.07 39.44 13.67
CA LYS A 32 16.32 39.16 12.93
C LYS A 32 16.51 37.65 12.82
N GLN A 33 16.83 37.16 11.62
CA GLN A 33 17.27 35.79 11.43
C GLN A 33 18.56 35.53 12.22
N SER A 34 18.72 34.30 12.71
CA SER A 34 19.94 33.86 13.39
C SER A 34 21.13 33.95 12.45
N ARG A 35 22.23 34.58 12.89
CA ARG A 35 23.49 34.67 12.13
C ARG A 35 24.06 33.31 11.70
N ARG A 36 23.63 32.20 12.33
CA ARG A 36 24.07 30.83 11.99
C ARG A 36 23.45 30.31 10.69
N LEU A 37 22.41 30.94 10.18
CA LEU A 37 21.73 30.57 8.93
C LEU A 37 22.08 31.52 7.78
N ASP A 38 23.02 32.44 8.00
CA ASP A 38 23.50 33.38 7.00
C ASP A 38 24.27 32.62 5.91
N GLY A 39 23.66 32.48 4.74
CA GLY A 39 24.17 31.63 3.63
C GLY A 39 23.28 30.45 3.24
N HIS A 40 22.19 30.18 3.97
CA HIS A 40 21.20 29.18 3.59
C HIS A 40 19.89 29.84 3.14
N THR A 41 19.38 29.48 1.96
CA THR A 41 18.07 29.94 1.50
C THR A 41 16.97 29.14 2.21
N VAL A 42 16.31 29.78 3.17
CA VAL A 42 15.14 29.19 3.86
C VAL A 42 13.95 29.18 2.88
N MET A 43 13.65 28.02 2.29
CA MET A 43 12.53 27.85 1.34
C MET A 43 11.15 28.00 2.01
N SER A 44 11.05 27.67 3.29
CA SER A 44 9.91 28.00 4.14
C SER A 44 10.34 27.97 5.61
N SER A 45 9.85 28.90 6.42
CA SER A 45 10.04 28.83 7.86
C SER A 45 8.98 27.90 8.45
N THR A 46 9.40 26.94 9.28
CA THR A 46 8.46 26.11 10.05
C THR A 46 7.68 27.00 11.01
N GLY A 47 6.46 27.39 10.62
CA GLY A 47 5.55 28.20 11.43
C GLY A 47 5.01 29.47 10.77
N GLU A 48 5.58 29.92 9.65
CA GLU A 48 4.99 31.01 8.88
C GLU A 48 3.88 30.48 7.98
N ARG A 49 2.65 30.51 8.51
CA ARG A 49 1.47 30.48 7.66
C ARG A 49 1.44 31.79 6.89
N SER A 50 2.08 31.81 5.71
CA SER A 50 1.64 32.72 4.65
C SER A 50 0.12 32.60 4.59
N LYS A 51 -0.60 33.72 4.53
CA LYS A 51 -2.03 33.69 4.21
C LYS A 51 -2.12 33.14 2.78
N GLN A 52 -2.15 31.81 2.63
CA GLN A 52 -2.51 31.19 1.38
C GLN A 52 -3.91 31.68 1.07
N THR A 53 -4.00 32.60 0.12
CA THR A 53 -5.27 32.95 -0.52
C THR A 53 -5.93 31.66 -0.97
N MET A 54 -7.24 31.57 -0.86
CA MET A 54 -8.00 30.38 -1.28
C MET A 54 -7.60 29.93 -2.70
N GLU A 55 -7.32 30.89 -3.58
CA GLU A 55 -6.83 30.65 -4.94
C GLU A 55 -5.41 30.05 -5.02
N THR A 56 -4.46 30.47 -4.18
CA THR A 56 -3.12 29.86 -4.18
C THR A 56 -3.16 28.44 -3.62
N PHE A 57 -3.97 28.17 -2.59
CA PHE A 57 -4.22 26.81 -2.12
C PHE A 57 -4.86 25.94 -3.21
N ARG A 58 -5.88 26.47 -3.90
CA ARG A 58 -6.61 25.78 -4.97
C ARG A 58 -5.67 25.37 -6.13
N THR A 59 -4.84 26.31 -6.58
CA THR A 59 -3.96 26.06 -7.73
C THR A 59 -2.72 25.25 -7.38
N SER A 60 -2.06 25.53 -6.24
CA SER A 60 -0.77 24.89 -5.91
C SER A 60 -0.91 23.52 -5.24
N ILE A 61 -1.98 23.30 -4.47
CA ILE A 61 -2.15 22.07 -3.68
C ILE A 61 -3.33 21.28 -4.22
N PHE A 62 -4.53 21.86 -4.28
CA PHE A 62 -5.73 21.09 -4.60
C PHE A 62 -5.70 20.52 -6.02
N TYR A 63 -5.44 21.34 -7.04
CA TYR A 63 -5.33 20.85 -8.41
C TYR A 63 -4.15 19.89 -8.60
N ALA A 64 -2.99 20.18 -8.01
CA ALA A 64 -1.84 19.27 -8.06
C ALA A 64 -2.15 17.88 -7.48
N VAL A 65 -2.90 17.82 -6.36
CA VAL A 65 -3.36 16.55 -5.78
C VAL A 65 -4.37 15.86 -6.68
N LEU A 66 -5.34 16.58 -7.24
CA LEU A 66 -6.32 16.01 -8.17
C LEU A 66 -5.66 15.46 -9.44
N ASP A 67 -4.73 16.20 -10.04
CA ASP A 67 -3.99 15.77 -11.22
C ASP A 67 -3.14 14.54 -10.91
N THR A 68 -2.53 14.49 -9.72
CA THR A 68 -1.80 13.29 -9.27
C THR A 68 -2.74 12.11 -9.11
N MET A 69 -3.90 12.28 -8.46
CA MET A 69 -4.89 11.22 -8.31
C MET A 69 -5.40 10.71 -9.66
N LEU A 70 -5.67 11.63 -10.59
CA LEU A 70 -6.13 11.30 -11.94
C LEU A 70 -5.03 10.55 -12.72
N SER A 71 -3.79 11.02 -12.65
CA SER A 71 -2.63 10.38 -13.28
C SER A 71 -2.42 8.97 -12.72
N GLU A 72 -2.51 8.79 -11.41
CA GLU A 72 -2.37 7.47 -10.77
C GLU A 72 -3.53 6.53 -11.11
N LEU A 73 -4.77 7.04 -11.22
CA LEU A 73 -5.91 6.25 -11.69
C LEU A 73 -5.71 5.79 -13.13
N ASN A 74 -5.30 6.70 -14.02
CA ASN A 74 -5.02 6.38 -15.42
C ASN A 74 -3.87 5.38 -15.54
N ARG A 75 -2.81 5.54 -14.74
CA ARG A 75 -1.68 4.60 -14.67
C ARG A 75 -2.12 3.23 -14.17
N ARG A 76 -2.98 3.18 -13.15
CA ARG A 76 -3.45 1.93 -12.55
C ARG A 76 -4.38 1.15 -13.47
N PHE A 77 -5.32 1.82 -14.14
CA PHE A 77 -6.27 1.20 -15.07
C PHE A 77 -5.84 1.32 -16.53
N ALA A 78 -4.53 1.45 -16.76
CA ALA A 78 -3.96 1.38 -18.09
C ALA A 78 -4.31 0.03 -18.76
N LYS A 79 -4.44 0.05 -20.09
CA LYS A 79 -4.78 -1.13 -20.90
C LYS A 79 -4.05 -2.43 -20.50
N PRO A 80 -2.70 -2.46 -20.33
CA PRO A 80 -2.00 -3.70 -19.95
C PRO A 80 -2.41 -4.23 -18.57
N ASN A 81 -2.68 -3.36 -17.59
CA ASN A 81 -3.11 -3.80 -16.26
C ASN A 81 -4.52 -4.39 -16.30
N CYS A 82 -5.39 -3.84 -17.14
CA CYS A 82 -6.72 -4.38 -17.38
C CYS A 82 -6.65 -5.74 -18.10
N GLU A 83 -5.74 -5.89 -19.08
CA GLU A 83 -5.49 -7.18 -19.75
C GLU A 83 -4.98 -8.25 -18.77
N ILE A 84 -4.09 -7.88 -17.84
CA ILE A 84 -3.68 -8.76 -16.74
C ILE A 84 -4.88 -9.20 -15.90
N MET A 85 -5.72 -8.25 -15.48
CA MET A 85 -6.89 -8.55 -14.65
C MET A 85 -7.89 -9.47 -15.38
N LEU A 86 -8.10 -9.26 -16.68
CA LEU A 86 -8.94 -10.13 -17.52
C LEU A 86 -8.32 -11.52 -17.71
N GLY A 87 -6.98 -11.61 -17.84
CA GLY A 87 -6.26 -12.87 -17.91
C GLY A 87 -6.40 -13.71 -16.64
N ILE A 88 -6.25 -13.08 -15.47
CA ILE A 88 -6.50 -13.68 -14.16
C ILE A 88 -7.94 -14.20 -14.08
N GLN A 89 -8.91 -13.39 -14.52
CA GLN A 89 -10.31 -13.80 -14.55
C GLN A 89 -10.54 -14.99 -15.49
N ALA A 90 -9.85 -15.04 -16.64
CA ALA A 90 -9.95 -16.11 -17.63
C ALA A 90 -9.32 -17.43 -17.14
N LEU A 91 -8.33 -17.38 -16.25
CA LEU A 91 -7.74 -18.57 -15.64
C LEU A 91 -8.59 -19.16 -14.52
N ASN A 92 -9.49 -18.38 -13.92
CA ASN A 92 -10.33 -18.84 -12.81
C ASN A 92 -11.53 -19.68 -13.30
N PRO A 93 -11.65 -20.96 -12.92
CA PRO A 93 -12.74 -21.85 -13.34
C PRO A 93 -14.15 -21.42 -12.94
N SER A 94 -14.27 -20.66 -11.84
CA SER A 94 -15.54 -20.13 -11.32
C SER A 94 -16.00 -18.86 -12.04
N SER A 95 -15.13 -18.23 -12.82
CA SER A 95 -15.46 -17.01 -13.56
C SER A 95 -16.34 -17.33 -14.77
N ASN A 96 -17.22 -16.39 -15.14
CA ASN A 96 -18.01 -16.49 -16.37
C ASN A 96 -17.14 -16.45 -17.64
N THR A 97 -15.97 -15.81 -17.54
CA THR A 97 -15.01 -15.59 -18.65
C THR A 97 -13.96 -16.70 -18.75
N PHE A 98 -14.19 -17.86 -18.14
CA PHE A 98 -13.20 -18.93 -18.04
C PHE A 98 -12.71 -19.41 -19.41
N CYS A 99 -11.40 -19.44 -19.58
CA CYS A 99 -10.66 -19.77 -20.80
C CYS A 99 -11.12 -18.99 -22.05
N GLN A 100 -11.46 -17.71 -21.90
CA GLN A 100 -11.59 -16.82 -23.05
C GLN A 100 -10.22 -16.61 -23.71
N GLU A 101 -10.14 -16.86 -25.01
CA GLU A 101 -8.90 -16.86 -25.78
C GLU A 101 -8.28 -15.46 -25.86
N GLU A 102 -9.07 -14.42 -26.13
CA GLU A 102 -8.56 -13.06 -26.31
C GLU A 102 -7.90 -12.53 -25.03
N ALA A 103 -8.54 -12.75 -23.88
CA ALA A 103 -8.02 -12.32 -22.58
C ALA A 103 -6.75 -13.07 -22.19
N LEU A 104 -6.71 -14.38 -22.47
CA LEU A 104 -5.57 -15.21 -22.12
C LEU A 104 -4.36 -14.95 -23.03
N PHE A 105 -4.57 -14.68 -24.32
CA PHE A 105 -3.48 -14.30 -25.24
C PHE A 105 -2.91 -12.92 -24.94
N ALA A 106 -3.76 -11.95 -24.57
CA ALA A 106 -3.29 -10.65 -24.11
C ALA A 106 -2.41 -10.80 -22.85
N PHE A 107 -2.86 -11.61 -21.88
CA PHE A 107 -2.08 -11.92 -20.69
C PHE A 107 -0.77 -12.65 -21.01
N ALA A 108 -0.81 -13.64 -21.90
CA ALA A 108 0.37 -14.39 -22.35
C ALA A 108 1.41 -13.49 -23.02
N SER A 109 0.96 -12.55 -23.86
CA SER A 109 1.81 -11.58 -24.55
C SER A 109 2.59 -10.70 -23.57
N ILE A 110 1.94 -10.25 -22.49
CA ILE A 110 2.56 -9.41 -21.45
C ILE A 110 3.69 -10.14 -20.71
N TYR A 111 3.56 -11.46 -20.51
CA TYR A 111 4.57 -12.28 -19.82
C TYR A 111 5.49 -13.05 -20.77
N GLU A 112 5.51 -12.68 -22.06
CA GLU A 112 6.37 -13.30 -23.07
C GLU A 112 6.19 -14.83 -23.11
N CYS A 113 4.93 -15.29 -23.10
CA CYS A 113 4.54 -16.69 -23.26
C CYS A 113 4.28 -17.01 -24.74
N ASN A 114 4.50 -18.26 -25.14
CA ASN A 114 4.23 -18.68 -26.53
C ASN A 114 2.72 -18.78 -26.76
N THR A 115 2.16 -17.87 -27.55
CA THR A 115 0.71 -17.81 -27.82
C THR A 115 0.22 -18.96 -28.71
N ASP A 116 1.05 -19.49 -29.61
CA ASP A 116 0.68 -20.60 -30.49
C ASP A 116 0.57 -21.91 -29.69
N ASP A 117 1.56 -22.21 -28.86
CA ASP A 117 1.53 -23.38 -27.97
C ASP A 117 0.36 -23.28 -26.98
N LEU A 118 0.18 -22.09 -26.38
CA LEU A 118 -0.89 -21.84 -25.43
C LEU A 118 -2.28 -22.05 -26.05
N LYS A 119 -2.49 -21.64 -27.30
CA LYS A 119 -3.78 -21.84 -27.99
C LYS A 119 -4.18 -23.31 -28.05
N HIS A 120 -3.22 -24.17 -28.40
CA HIS A 120 -3.43 -25.61 -28.39
C HIS A 120 -3.65 -26.08 -26.95
N GLU A 121 -2.73 -25.81 -26.03
CA GLU A 121 -2.83 -26.21 -24.63
C GLU A 121 -4.19 -25.89 -23.99
N VAL A 122 -4.73 -24.68 -24.22
CA VAL A 122 -6.03 -24.24 -23.69
C VAL A 122 -7.19 -25.04 -24.28
N TYR A 123 -7.16 -25.30 -25.59
CA TYR A 123 -8.17 -26.13 -26.24
C TYR A 123 -8.15 -27.57 -25.70
N GLN A 124 -6.97 -28.16 -25.55
CA GLN A 124 -6.80 -29.48 -24.97
C GLN A 124 -7.25 -29.52 -23.50
N MET A 125 -6.91 -28.49 -22.70
CA MET A 125 -7.34 -28.38 -21.31
C MET A 125 -8.87 -28.37 -21.22
N LYS A 126 -9.55 -27.50 -21.97
CA LYS A 126 -11.03 -27.43 -21.99
C LYS A 126 -11.66 -28.80 -22.18
N ARG A 127 -11.16 -29.57 -23.16
CA ARG A 127 -11.63 -30.94 -23.44
C ARG A 127 -11.34 -31.91 -22.30
N ILE A 128 -10.16 -31.86 -21.68
CA ILE A 128 -9.83 -32.72 -20.53
C ILE A 128 -10.76 -32.40 -19.36
N LEU A 129 -11.02 -31.12 -19.12
CA LEU A 129 -11.90 -30.70 -18.04
C LEU A 129 -13.34 -31.16 -18.27
N GLU A 130 -13.88 -30.99 -19.48
CA GLU A 130 -15.20 -31.49 -19.86
C GLU A 130 -15.31 -33.01 -19.67
N ARG A 131 -14.27 -33.77 -20.03
CA ARG A 131 -14.23 -35.23 -19.82
C ARG A 131 -14.20 -35.59 -18.35
N LYS A 132 -13.39 -34.89 -17.53
CA LYS A 132 -13.33 -35.13 -16.09
C LYS A 132 -14.65 -34.82 -15.39
N VAL A 133 -15.34 -33.76 -15.79
CA VAL A 133 -16.68 -33.43 -15.30
C VAL A 133 -17.68 -34.54 -15.66
N LYS A 134 -17.63 -35.06 -16.89
CA LYS A 134 -18.47 -36.19 -17.32
C LYS A 134 -18.14 -37.49 -16.58
N SER A 135 -16.89 -37.70 -16.18
CA SER A 135 -16.46 -38.84 -15.36
C SER A 135 -16.80 -38.72 -13.87
N GLY A 136 -17.52 -37.67 -13.45
CA GLY A 136 -17.99 -37.49 -12.08
C GLY A 136 -17.04 -36.71 -11.16
N ILE A 137 -15.96 -36.13 -11.69
CA ILE A 137 -15.09 -35.23 -10.92
C ILE A 137 -15.72 -33.83 -10.90
N GLN A 138 -15.85 -33.25 -9.71
CA GLN A 138 -16.36 -31.89 -9.55
C GLN A 138 -15.49 -30.88 -10.31
N LYS A 139 -16.13 -29.90 -10.96
CA LYS A 139 -15.43 -28.81 -11.64
C LYS A 139 -14.54 -28.07 -10.62
N PRO A 140 -13.27 -27.78 -10.93
CA PRO A 140 -12.43 -27.00 -10.04
C PRO A 140 -13.08 -25.64 -9.80
N SER A 141 -13.03 -25.17 -8.56
CA SER A 141 -13.63 -23.92 -8.09
C SER A 141 -12.61 -22.78 -7.97
N SER A 142 -11.32 -23.14 -7.91
CA SER A 142 -10.22 -22.22 -7.72
C SER A 142 -9.07 -22.49 -8.70
N ILE A 143 -8.31 -21.45 -9.04
CA ILE A 143 -7.07 -21.56 -9.80
C ILE A 143 -6.07 -22.55 -9.16
N VAL A 144 -6.06 -22.67 -7.84
CA VAL A 144 -5.18 -23.63 -7.13
C VAL A 144 -5.57 -25.07 -7.43
N GLU A 145 -6.88 -25.36 -7.50
CA GLU A 145 -7.38 -26.69 -7.85
C GLU A 145 -7.12 -27.01 -9.32
N LEU A 146 -7.30 -26.02 -10.20
CA LEU A 146 -6.94 -26.14 -11.62
C LEU A 146 -5.45 -26.45 -11.79
N THR A 147 -4.59 -25.74 -11.07
CA THR A 147 -3.14 -25.93 -11.12
C THR A 147 -2.73 -27.32 -10.65
N LYS A 148 -3.37 -27.86 -9.60
CA LYS A 148 -3.15 -29.25 -9.14
C LYS A 148 -3.57 -30.29 -10.16
N ILE A 149 -4.58 -30.01 -10.99
CA ILE A 149 -5.01 -30.91 -12.07
C ILE A 149 -4.01 -30.90 -13.23
N ILE A 150 -3.39 -29.76 -13.50
CA ILE A 150 -2.44 -29.56 -14.60
C ILE A 150 -1.02 -30.00 -14.22
N GLU A 151 -0.64 -29.91 -12.95
CA GLU A 151 0.70 -30.23 -12.44
C GLU A 151 1.27 -31.59 -12.90
N PRO A 152 0.51 -32.71 -12.93
CA PRO A 152 0.99 -33.99 -13.45
C PRO A 152 1.34 -33.97 -14.95
N PHE A 153 0.79 -33.00 -15.69
CA PHE A 153 0.93 -32.85 -17.13
C PHE A 153 1.71 -31.58 -17.51
N LYS A 154 2.52 -31.04 -16.60
CA LYS A 154 3.28 -29.79 -16.77
C LYS A 154 4.16 -29.73 -18.03
N GLU A 155 4.62 -30.88 -18.53
CA GLU A 155 5.43 -30.97 -19.76
C GLU A 155 4.59 -30.81 -21.03
N VAL A 156 3.29 -31.16 -20.96
CA VAL A 156 2.34 -31.05 -22.08
C VAL A 156 1.64 -29.69 -22.07
N PHE A 157 1.47 -29.08 -20.89
CA PHE A 157 0.82 -27.79 -20.68
C PHE A 157 1.80 -26.77 -20.11
N HIS A 158 2.92 -26.56 -20.79
CA HIS A 158 4.01 -25.75 -20.25
C HIS A 158 3.61 -24.27 -20.10
N GLU A 159 3.04 -23.69 -21.15
CA GLU A 159 2.67 -22.27 -21.17
C GLU A 159 1.48 -22.00 -20.24
N LEU A 160 0.47 -22.87 -20.26
CA LEU A 160 -0.67 -22.77 -19.37
C LEU A 160 -0.26 -22.93 -17.90
N PHE A 161 0.61 -23.89 -17.58
CA PHE A 161 1.12 -24.06 -16.22
C PHE A 161 1.98 -22.87 -15.77
N ARG A 162 2.76 -22.27 -16.68
CA ARG A 162 3.51 -21.04 -16.43
C ARG A 162 2.57 -19.89 -16.09
N LEU A 163 1.50 -19.68 -16.86
CA LEU A 163 0.50 -18.64 -16.60
C LEU A 163 -0.24 -18.85 -15.28
N CYS A 164 -0.63 -20.09 -14.95
CA CYS A 164 -1.24 -20.41 -13.65
C CYS A 164 -0.33 -20.05 -12.47
N LYS A 165 0.98 -20.32 -12.57
CA LYS A 165 1.96 -19.93 -11.54
C LYS A 165 2.07 -18.41 -11.39
N ILE A 166 2.08 -17.69 -12.50
CA ILE A 166 2.15 -16.22 -12.50
C ILE A 166 0.89 -15.65 -11.84
N ASP A 167 -0.30 -16.13 -12.22
CA ASP A 167 -1.56 -15.71 -11.62
C ASP A 167 -1.57 -15.93 -10.10
N ILE A 168 -1.22 -17.14 -9.64
CA ILE A 168 -1.12 -17.45 -8.21
C ILE A 168 -0.12 -16.52 -7.52
N ALA A 169 1.04 -16.23 -8.12
CA ALA A 169 2.04 -15.35 -7.53
C ALA A 169 1.52 -13.90 -7.39
N ILE A 170 0.78 -13.41 -8.38
CA ILE A 170 0.15 -12.08 -8.33
C ILE A 170 -0.89 -12.03 -7.21
N LEU A 171 -1.80 -13.01 -7.17
CA LEU A 171 -2.86 -13.11 -6.15
C LEU A 171 -2.30 -13.25 -4.74
N VAL A 172 -1.22 -14.02 -4.56
CA VAL A 172 -0.55 -14.16 -3.27
C VAL A 172 0.14 -12.87 -2.86
N SER A 173 0.78 -12.16 -3.80
CA SER A 173 1.46 -10.90 -3.51
C SER A 173 0.47 -9.83 -3.06
N THR A 174 -0.67 -9.68 -3.74
CA THR A 174 -1.71 -8.72 -3.36
C THR A 174 -2.32 -9.06 -2.00
N ALA A 175 -2.71 -10.32 -1.78
CA ALA A 175 -3.26 -10.76 -0.50
C ALA A 175 -2.26 -10.62 0.66
N SER A 176 -0.96 -10.83 0.40
CA SER A 176 0.11 -10.65 1.40
C SER A 176 0.27 -9.18 1.78
N CYS A 177 0.26 -8.26 0.80
CA CYS A 177 0.28 -6.82 1.05
C CYS A 177 -0.93 -6.39 1.88
N GLU A 178 -2.15 -6.79 1.52
CA GLU A 178 -3.37 -6.46 2.25
C GLU A 178 -3.34 -6.99 3.69
N ARG A 179 -2.92 -8.25 3.88
CA ARG A 179 -2.73 -8.85 5.20
C ARG A 179 -1.72 -8.05 6.03
N SER A 180 -0.60 -7.65 5.43
CA SER A 180 0.45 -6.88 6.10
C SER A 180 -0.07 -5.50 6.53
N PHE A 181 -0.74 -4.77 5.65
CA PHE A 181 -1.31 -3.45 5.99
C PHE A 181 -2.42 -3.54 7.03
N SER A 182 -3.30 -4.54 6.95
CA SER A 182 -4.34 -4.79 7.96
C SER A 182 -3.71 -5.07 9.33
N THR A 183 -2.65 -5.86 9.36
CA THR A 183 -1.89 -6.17 10.58
C THR A 183 -1.19 -4.94 11.13
N LEU A 184 -0.54 -4.14 10.28
CA LEU A 184 0.11 -2.90 10.67
C LEU A 184 -0.88 -1.90 11.26
N LYS A 185 -2.11 -1.82 10.73
CA LYS A 185 -3.17 -0.99 11.29
C LYS A 185 -3.54 -1.37 12.73
N LEU A 186 -3.49 -2.65 13.07
CA LEU A 186 -3.74 -3.13 14.44
C LEU A 186 -2.54 -2.85 15.37
N ILE A 187 -1.32 -2.96 14.85
CA ILE A 187 -0.09 -2.74 15.64
C ILE A 187 0.15 -1.25 15.90
N LYS A 188 0.01 -0.40 14.88
CA LYS A 188 0.32 1.03 14.93
C LYS A 188 -0.91 1.81 15.41
N THR A 189 -1.12 1.78 16.72
CA THR A 189 -2.15 2.60 17.38
C THR A 189 -1.63 4.00 17.70
N HIS A 190 -2.53 4.95 17.98
CA HIS A 190 -2.15 6.35 18.28
C HIS A 190 -1.11 6.45 19.42
N LEU A 191 -1.28 5.63 20.46
CA LEU A 191 -0.37 5.53 21.61
C LEU A 191 0.98 4.87 21.30
N ARG A 192 1.10 4.18 20.16
CA ARG A 192 2.31 3.43 19.73
C ARG A 192 2.95 4.05 18.49
N SER A 193 2.69 5.32 18.23
CA SER A 193 3.15 6.03 17.03
C SER A 193 4.66 6.30 16.99
N THR A 194 5.35 6.22 18.13
CA THR A 194 6.80 6.49 18.30
C THR A 194 7.67 5.23 18.33
N MET A 195 7.12 4.07 17.98
CA MET A 195 7.87 2.81 17.96
C MET A 195 8.90 2.79 16.83
N ASP A 196 10.09 2.27 17.13
CA ASP A 196 11.16 2.06 16.15
C ASP A 196 10.77 1.05 15.06
N ASP A 197 11.32 1.24 13.86
CA ASP A 197 10.98 0.43 12.68
C ASP A 197 11.40 -1.03 12.83
N ASP A 198 12.51 -1.33 13.51
CA ASP A 198 12.97 -2.72 13.75
C ASP A 198 11.97 -3.47 14.64
N ARG A 199 11.47 -2.78 15.67
CA ARG A 199 10.46 -3.32 16.58
C ARG A 199 9.11 -3.48 15.88
N LEU A 200 8.72 -2.53 15.03
CA LEU A 200 7.50 -2.61 14.25
C LEU A 200 7.54 -3.80 13.27
N SER A 201 8.64 -3.97 12.56
CA SER A 201 8.85 -5.08 11.62
C SER A 201 8.76 -6.43 12.33
N SER A 202 9.49 -6.59 13.44
CA SER A 202 9.48 -7.82 14.26
C SER A 202 8.07 -8.19 14.75
N LEU A 203 7.31 -7.20 15.24
CA LEU A 203 5.93 -7.41 15.68
C LEU A 203 4.97 -7.67 14.50
N GLY A 204 5.24 -7.07 13.34
CA GLY A 204 4.54 -7.32 12.09
C GLY A 204 4.61 -8.79 11.70
N ILE A 205 5.82 -9.35 11.66
CA ILE A 205 6.04 -10.77 11.34
C ILE A 205 5.31 -11.68 12.33
N LEU A 206 5.44 -11.42 13.64
CA LEU A 206 4.79 -12.21 14.69
C LEU A 206 3.25 -12.19 14.56
N SER A 207 2.70 -11.05 14.14
CA SER A 207 1.25 -10.87 14.01
C SER A 207 0.70 -11.47 12.72
N VAL A 208 1.40 -11.32 11.59
CA VAL A 208 1.06 -11.96 10.30
C VAL A 208 1.09 -13.48 10.45
N GLU A 209 2.12 -14.01 11.10
CA GLU A 209 2.31 -15.44 11.36
C GLU A 209 1.77 -15.87 12.74
N SER A 210 0.73 -15.18 13.24
CA SER A 210 0.21 -15.39 14.61
C SER A 210 -0.17 -16.83 14.94
N ARG A 211 -0.63 -17.63 13.96
CA ARG A 211 -0.90 -19.07 14.16
C ARG A 211 0.38 -19.83 14.51
N ARG A 212 1.48 -19.59 13.79
CA ARG A 212 2.77 -20.22 14.05
C ARG A 212 3.38 -19.66 15.34
N ALA A 213 3.26 -18.36 15.58
CA ALA A 213 3.72 -17.74 16.81
C ALA A 213 3.09 -18.36 18.06
N LYS A 214 1.78 -18.62 18.03
CA LYS A 214 1.04 -19.26 19.14
C LYS A 214 1.40 -20.74 19.34
N SER A 215 1.89 -21.42 18.31
CA SER A 215 2.36 -22.81 18.42
C SER A 215 3.76 -22.95 19.02
N LEU A 216 4.50 -21.85 19.20
CA LEU A 216 5.82 -21.88 19.83
C LEU A 216 5.67 -22.09 21.34
N ASP A 217 6.50 -22.96 21.92
CA ASP A 217 6.60 -23.10 23.38
C ASP A 217 7.41 -21.93 23.95
N LEU A 218 6.72 -21.07 24.71
CA LEU A 218 7.35 -19.93 25.38
C LEU A 218 8.41 -20.39 26.40
N ASN A 219 8.26 -21.55 27.03
CA ASN A 219 9.23 -22.02 28.03
C ASN A 219 10.56 -22.37 27.38
N GLU A 220 10.52 -23.07 26.25
CA GLU A 220 11.72 -23.38 25.48
C GLU A 220 12.35 -22.10 24.93
N PHE A 221 11.55 -21.16 24.42
CA PHE A 221 12.06 -19.85 23.99
C PHE A 221 12.78 -19.10 25.13
N VAL A 222 12.22 -19.08 26.34
CA VAL A 222 12.84 -18.43 27.50
C VAL A 222 14.15 -19.12 27.89
N LYS A 223 14.22 -20.46 27.83
CA LYS A 223 15.47 -21.19 28.10
C LYS A 223 16.55 -20.87 27.07
N GLN A 224 16.21 -20.89 25.78
CA GLN A 224 17.13 -20.53 24.69
C GLN A 224 17.59 -19.08 24.78
N PHE A 225 16.67 -18.17 25.08
CA PHE A 225 16.99 -16.76 25.30
C PHE A 225 17.95 -16.59 26.48
N ALA A 226 17.69 -17.24 27.62
CA ALA A 226 18.54 -17.18 28.81
C ALA A 226 19.93 -17.80 28.57
N ALA A 227 20.02 -18.89 27.80
CA ALA A 227 21.30 -19.50 27.43
C ALA A 227 22.16 -18.58 26.55
N ASN A 228 21.53 -17.82 25.64
CA ASN A 228 22.23 -16.89 24.75
C ASN A 228 22.48 -15.51 25.39
N HIS A 229 21.71 -15.10 26.40
CA HIS A 229 21.92 -13.85 27.13
C HIS A 229 22.77 -14.08 28.38
N ASN A 230 24.08 -13.82 28.28
CA ASN A 230 25.02 -13.86 29.41
C ASN A 230 24.77 -12.77 30.49
N ASN A 231 23.74 -11.93 30.34
CA ASN A 231 23.45 -10.81 31.23
C ASN A 231 22.22 -11.10 32.10
N ARG A 232 22.40 -10.95 33.43
CA ARG A 232 21.34 -11.11 34.45
C ARG A 232 20.21 -10.07 34.37
N ARG A 233 20.37 -9.01 33.56
CA ARG A 233 19.40 -7.92 33.37
C ARG A 233 19.19 -7.66 31.88
N ILE A 234 17.93 -7.64 31.47
CA ILE A 234 17.51 -7.26 30.12
C ILE A 234 17.38 -5.73 30.10
N ARG A 235 18.21 -5.04 29.31
CA ARG A 235 17.96 -3.63 28.97
C ARG A 235 16.97 -3.60 27.81
N LEU A 236 15.72 -3.28 28.11
CA LEU A 236 14.75 -2.90 27.09
C LEU A 236 15.05 -1.44 26.73
N LEU A 237 15.65 -1.22 25.55
CA LEU A 237 15.79 0.10 24.94
C LEU A 237 14.43 0.57 24.39
#